data_AF-A0A6G9W8V7-F1
#
_entry.id   AF-A0A6G9W8V7-F1
#
_cell.length_a   1.000
_cell.length_b   1.000
_cell.length_c   1.000
_cell.angle_alpha   90.00
_cell.angle_beta   90.00
_cell.angle_gamma   90.00
#
_symmetry.space_group_name_H-M   'P 1'
#
loop_
_entity.id
_entity.type
_entity.pdbx_description
1 polymer ?
#
loop_
_entity_poly.entity_id
_entity_poly.type
_entity_poly.pdbx_seq_one_letter_code
_entity_poly.pdbx_strand_id
1 'polypeptide(L)'
;MALTIGIIAVINAIGYLAVIWAFRASFRELRSATWWFATGFMILAGAIILRGLYWDVFMPLLRLWAPDAAAWLADHVGRYANIVFGLMKAASFFCALKCRQMLIPEDERHYWPIWKAWLHPTKIRLLPWR
;
A
#
# COMPACT_ATOMS: atom_id res chain seq x y z
N MET A 1 -24.89 2.04 -10.40
CA MET A 1 -23.42 2.26 -10.38
C MET A 1 -22.89 2.57 -8.98
N ALA A 2 -23.41 3.57 -8.25
CA ALA A 2 -22.93 3.89 -6.89
C ALA A 2 -23.01 2.71 -5.89
N LEU A 3 -24.10 1.94 -5.91
CA LEU A 3 -24.26 0.74 -5.07
C LEU A 3 -23.19 -0.33 -5.37
N THR A 4 -22.89 -0.55 -6.65
CA THR A 4 -21.90 -1.54 -7.12
C THR A 4 -20.49 -1.17 -6.67
N ILE A 5 -20.13 0.11 -6.79
CA ILE A 5 -18.83 0.65 -6.36
C ILE A 5 -18.68 0.56 -4.83
N GLY A 6 -19.75 0.89 -4.09
CA GLY A 6 -19.79 0.74 -2.63
C GLY A 6 -19.60 -0.70 -2.17
N ILE A 7 -20.28 -1.66 -2.80
CA ILE A 7 -20.14 -3.08 -2.48
C ILE A 7 -18.71 -3.58 -2.75
N ILE A 8 -18.12 -3.20 -3.88
CA ILE A 8 -16.73 -3.56 -4.21
C ILE A 8 -15.76 -2.97 -3.17
N ALA A 9 -15.96 -1.72 -2.74
CA ALA A 9 -15.13 -1.09 -1.73
C ALA A 9 -15.22 -1.79 -0.36
N VAL A 10 -16.43 -2.19 0.04
CA VAL A 10 -16.65 -2.96 1.29
C VAL A 10 -16.00 -4.34 1.21
N ILE A 11 -16.16 -5.06 0.09
CA ILE A 11 -15.50 -6.36 -0.13
C ILE A 11 -13.98 -6.22 -0.06
N ASN A 12 -13.41 -5.20 -0.71
CA ASN A 12 -11.98 -4.93 -0.65
C ASN A 12 -11.51 -4.60 0.76
N ALA A 13 -12.27 -3.81 1.52
CA ALA A 13 -11.95 -3.47 2.91
C ALA A 13 -11.96 -4.70 3.82
N ILE A 14 -12.99 -5.55 3.71
CA ILE A 14 -13.09 -6.80 4.47
C ILE A 14 -11.96 -7.75 4.05
N GLY A 15 -11.73 -7.91 2.76
CA GLY A 15 -10.63 -8.72 2.22
C GLY A 15 -9.27 -8.26 2.74
N TYR A 16 -9.03 -6.95 2.80
CA TYR A 16 -7.81 -6.40 3.38
C TYR A 16 -7.67 -6.71 4.86
N LEU A 17 -8.72 -6.51 5.67
CA LEU A 17 -8.72 -6.87 7.09
C LEU A 17 -8.47 -8.37 7.30
N ALA A 18 -9.07 -9.22 6.47
CA ALA A 18 -8.85 -10.65 6.48
C ALA A 18 -7.39 -11.01 6.14
N VAL A 19 -6.78 -10.33 5.17
CA VAL A 19 -5.34 -10.47 4.86
C VAL A 19 -4.48 -10.05 6.05
N ILE A 20 -4.74 -8.90 6.68
CA ILE A 20 -3.99 -8.48 7.88
C ILE A 20 -4.06 -9.56 8.96
N TRP A 21 -5.26 -10.08 9.20
CA TRP A 21 -5.51 -11.05 10.24
C TRP A 21 -4.85 -12.40 9.93
N ALA A 22 -4.96 -12.89 8.70
CA ALA A 22 -4.34 -14.13 8.26
C ALA A 22 -2.81 -14.09 8.35
N PHE A 23 -2.21 -12.97 7.94
CA PHE A 23 -0.75 -12.81 7.97
C PHE A 23 -0.22 -12.42 9.35
N ARG A 24 -1.07 -12.11 10.36
CA ARG A 24 -0.66 -11.74 11.73
C ARG A 24 0.31 -12.75 12.36
N ALA A 25 0.06 -14.05 12.18
CA ALA A 25 0.92 -15.10 12.71
C ALA A 25 2.23 -15.20 11.90
N SER A 26 2.13 -15.16 10.57
CA SER A 26 3.29 -15.20 9.67
C SER A 26 4.25 -14.03 9.93
N PHE A 27 3.75 -12.83 10.27
CA PHE A 27 4.59 -11.68 10.61
C PHE A 27 5.59 -11.93 11.75
N ARG A 28 5.36 -12.92 12.62
CA ARG A 28 6.28 -13.28 13.70
C ARG A 28 7.50 -14.07 13.24
N GLU A 29 7.43 -14.74 12.09
CA GLU A 29 8.49 -15.62 11.59
C GLU A 29 9.19 -15.10 10.33
N LEU A 30 8.77 -13.94 9.79
CA LEU A 30 9.33 -13.40 8.56
C LEU A 30 10.78 -12.94 8.74
N ARG A 31 11.67 -13.47 7.89
CA ARG A 31 13.00 -12.89 7.66
C ARG A 31 12.88 -11.41 7.29
N SER A 32 13.91 -10.63 7.62
CA SER A 32 13.93 -9.16 7.49
C SER A 32 13.45 -8.65 6.13
N ALA A 33 13.89 -9.26 5.02
CA ALA A 33 13.46 -8.86 3.67
C ALA A 33 11.95 -9.07 3.42
N THR A 34 11.40 -10.21 3.85
CA THR A 34 9.99 -10.54 3.64
C THR A 34 9.07 -9.68 4.50
N TRP A 35 9.55 -9.22 5.66
CA TRP A 35 8.84 -8.22 6.47
C TRP A 35 8.66 -6.90 5.72
N TRP A 36 9.73 -6.36 5.12
CA TRP A 36 9.64 -5.13 4.31
C TRP A 36 8.71 -5.26 3.11
N PHE A 37 8.71 -6.41 2.45
CA PHE A 37 7.77 -6.69 1.36
C PHE A 37 6.32 -6.67 1.85
N ALA A 38 6.03 -7.41 2.91
CA ALA A 38 4.69 -7.53 3.44
C ALA A 38 4.18 -6.19 3.98
N THR A 39 5.00 -5.42 4.71
CA THR A 39 4.66 -4.06 5.16
C THR A 39 4.40 -3.13 3.96
N GLY A 40 5.25 -3.18 2.93
CA GLY A 40 5.06 -2.36 1.72
C GLY A 40 3.78 -2.69 0.96
N PHE A 41 3.46 -3.98 0.82
CA PHE A 41 2.23 -4.45 0.18
C PHE A 41 0.99 -4.03 0.98
N MET A 42 1.04 -4.15 2.31
CA MET A 42 -0.06 -3.77 3.20
C MET A 42 -0.34 -2.27 3.15
N ILE A 43 0.70 -1.43 3.21
CA ILE A 43 0.55 0.02 3.08
C ILE A 43 -0.03 0.37 1.70
N LEU A 44 0.39 -0.31 0.63
CA LEU A 44 -0.13 -0.07 -0.72
C LEU A 44 -1.61 -0.41 -0.83
N ALA A 45 -1.99 -1.61 -0.39
CA ALA A 45 -3.35 -2.09 -0.41
C ALA A 45 -4.24 -1.18 0.44
N GLY A 46 -3.79 -0.83 1.64
CA GLY A 46 -4.45 0.13 2.51
C GLY A 46 -4.64 1.49 1.84
N ALA A 47 -3.62 2.03 1.15
CA ALA A 47 -3.71 3.32 0.46
C ALA A 47 -4.74 3.29 -0.69
N ILE A 48 -4.80 2.20 -1.46
CA ILE A 48 -5.76 2.04 -2.56
C ILE A 48 -7.19 1.94 -2.02
N ILE A 49 -7.40 1.10 -1.01
CA ILE A 49 -8.71 0.85 -0.43
C ILE A 49 -9.23 2.09 0.30
N LEU A 50 -8.41 2.73 1.12
CA LEU A 50 -8.81 3.91 1.88
C LEU A 50 -9.12 5.09 0.96
N ARG A 51 -8.35 5.25 -0.12
CA ARG A 51 -8.65 6.22 -1.19
C ARG A 51 -9.99 5.92 -1.83
N GLY A 52 -10.24 4.66 -2.21
CA GLY A 52 -11.51 4.25 -2.83
C GLY A 52 -12.70 4.46 -1.89
N LEU A 53 -12.59 4.05 -0.63
CA LEU A 53 -13.61 4.30 0.39
C LEU A 53 -13.89 5.80 0.57
N TYR A 54 -12.85 6.63 0.61
CA TYR A 54 -13.01 8.07 0.81
C TYR A 54 -13.68 8.75 -0.38
N TRP A 55 -13.17 8.52 -1.59
CA TRP A 55 -13.62 9.25 -2.78
C TRP A 55 -14.83 8.61 -3.46
N ASP A 56 -14.93 7.28 -3.46
CA ASP A 56 -15.94 6.56 -4.23
C ASP A 56 -17.16 6.15 -3.39
N VAL A 57 -17.06 6.22 -2.05
CA VAL A 57 -18.14 5.87 -1.13
C VAL A 57 -18.51 7.02 -0.20
N PHE A 58 -17.56 7.49 0.63
CA PHE A 58 -17.82 8.51 1.64
C PHE A 58 -18.23 9.85 1.03
N MET A 59 -17.47 10.36 0.05
CA MET A 59 -17.81 11.64 -0.61
C MET A 59 -19.16 11.63 -1.33
N PRO A 60 -19.51 10.61 -2.13
CA PRO A 60 -20.83 10.50 -2.74
C PRO A 60 -21.96 10.42 -1.70
N LEU A 61 -21.78 9.67 -0.61
CA LEU A 61 -22.76 9.63 0.48
C LEU A 61 -22.90 11.01 1.14
N LEU A 62 -21.80 11.70 1.43
CA LEU A 62 -21.84 13.02 2.04
C LEU A 62 -22.55 14.04 1.14
N ARG A 63 -22.34 13.97 -0.18
CA ARG A 63 -23.06 14.82 -1.15
C ARG A 63 -24.57 14.61 -1.16
N LEU A 64 -25.05 13.40 -0.83
CA LEU A 64 -26.48 13.10 -0.76
C LEU A 64 -27.13 13.63 0.52
N TRP A 65 -26.42 13.58 1.66
CA TRP A 65 -26.99 13.95 2.97
C TRP A 65 -26.69 15.40 3.38
N ALA A 66 -25.55 15.96 2.99
CA ALA A 66 -25.08 17.28 3.38
C ALA A 66 -24.21 17.91 2.25
N PRO A 67 -24.84 18.41 1.16
CA PRO A 67 -24.12 18.87 -0.03
C PRO A 67 -23.17 20.04 0.25
N ASP A 68 -23.54 20.99 1.12
CA ASP A 68 -22.69 22.14 1.46
C ASP A 68 -21.43 21.72 2.25
N ALA A 69 -21.58 20.77 3.17
CA ALA A 69 -20.46 20.18 3.89
C ALA A 69 -19.54 19.38 2.93
N ALA A 70 -20.11 18.67 1.97
CA ALA A 70 -19.35 17.93 0.97
C ALA A 70 -18.52 18.85 0.05
N ALA A 71 -19.09 19.98 -0.37
CA ALA A 71 -18.38 20.99 -1.15
C ALA A 71 -17.22 21.59 -0.35
N TRP A 72 -17.49 22.01 0.90
CA TRP A 72 -16.46 22.56 1.78
C TRP A 72 -15.30 21.57 1.99
N LEU A 73 -15.62 20.29 2.27
CA LEU A 73 -14.63 19.27 2.55
C LEU A 73 -13.84 18.87 1.30
N ALA A 74 -14.46 18.88 0.12
CA ALA A 74 -13.76 18.67 -1.15
C ALA A 74 -12.75 19.80 -1.43
N ASP A 75 -13.16 21.05 -1.22
CA ASP A 75 -12.31 22.22 -1.50
C ASP A 75 -11.17 22.39 -0.49
N HIS A 76 -11.43 22.14 0.80
CA HIS A 76 -10.45 22.40 1.86
C HIS A 76 -9.63 21.15 2.21
N VAL A 77 -10.23 19.97 2.21
CA VAL A 77 -9.59 18.72 2.70
C VAL A 77 -9.19 17.79 1.57
N GLY A 78 -9.81 17.90 0.39
CA GLY A 78 -9.56 17.02 -0.75
C GLY A 78 -8.09 16.95 -1.17
N ARG A 79 -7.39 18.09 -1.16
CA ARG A 79 -5.95 18.14 -1.47
C ARG A 79 -5.11 17.42 -0.40
N TYR A 80 -5.39 17.64 0.88
CA TYR A 80 -4.67 16.99 1.97
C TYR A 80 -4.90 15.48 1.99
N ALA A 81 -6.13 15.02 1.74
CA ALA A 81 -6.44 13.60 1.61
C ALA A 81 -5.61 12.94 0.49
N ASN A 82 -5.50 13.60 -0.66
CA ASN A 82 -4.65 13.11 -1.76
C ASN A 82 -3.15 13.10 -1.40
N ILE A 83 -2.66 14.10 -0.67
CA ILE A 83 -1.27 14.11 -0.16
C ILE A 83 -1.04 12.92 0.76
N VAL A 84 -1.95 12.65 1.70
CA VAL A 84 -1.85 11.50 2.62
C VAL A 84 -1.81 10.18 1.84
N PHE A 85 -2.74 9.97 0.90
CA PHE A 85 -2.72 8.75 0.08
C PHE A 85 -1.45 8.64 -0.79
N GLY A 86 -0.93 9.77 -1.28
CA GLY A 86 0.33 9.85 -2.01
C GLY A 86 1.52 9.46 -1.14
N LEU A 87 1.58 9.96 0.10
CA LEU A 87 2.61 9.62 1.08
C LEU A 87 2.56 8.15 1.47
N MET A 88 1.37 7.57 1.64
CA MET A 88 1.24 6.13 1.88
C MET A 88 1.79 5.31 0.70
N LYS A 89 1.49 5.69 -0.54
CA LYS A 89 2.07 5.04 -1.73
C LYS A 89 3.59 5.19 -1.77
N ALA A 90 4.11 6.37 -1.47
CA ALA A 90 5.56 6.60 -1.41
C ALA A 90 6.23 5.72 -0.33
N ALA A 91 5.60 5.60 0.84
CA ALA A 91 6.07 4.72 1.91
C ALA A 91 6.06 3.24 1.47
N SER A 92 5.03 2.80 0.75
CA SER A 92 5.01 1.46 0.16
C SER A 92 6.18 1.23 -0.80
N PHE A 93 6.45 2.17 -1.69
CA PHE A 93 7.58 2.07 -2.63
C PHE A 93 8.92 2.05 -1.91
N PHE A 94 9.08 2.84 -0.86
CA PHE A 94 10.26 2.79 -0.01
C PHE A 94 10.45 1.41 0.61
N CYS A 95 9.39 0.81 1.18
CA CYS A 95 9.44 -0.54 1.74
C CYS A 95 9.80 -1.59 0.68
N ALA A 96 9.23 -1.49 -0.54
CA ALA A 96 9.55 -2.39 -1.65
C ALA A 96 11.02 -2.27 -2.10
N LEU A 97 11.55 -1.05 -2.22
CA LEU A 97 12.95 -0.81 -2.54
C LEU A 97 13.88 -1.30 -1.42
N LYS A 98 13.48 -1.14 -0.16
CA LYS A 98 14.24 -1.66 1.00
C LYS A 98 14.27 -3.17 1.02
N CYS A 99 13.14 -3.83 0.73
CA CYS A 99 13.09 -5.27 0.52
C CYS A 99 14.09 -5.70 -0.57
N ARG A 100 14.05 -5.05 -1.74
CA ARG A 100 14.97 -5.37 -2.85
C ARG A 100 16.42 -5.20 -2.44
N GLN A 101 16.75 -4.15 -1.69
CA GLN A 101 18.10 -3.91 -1.17
C GLN A 101 18.55 -4.98 -0.17
N MET A 102 17.65 -5.47 0.69
CA MET A 102 17.97 -6.55 1.64
C MET A 102 18.19 -7.91 0.95
N LEU A 103 17.58 -8.12 -0.22
CA LEU A 103 17.82 -9.30 -1.05
C LEU A 103 19.19 -9.29 -1.76
N ILE A 104 19.87 -8.13 -1.80
CA ILE A 104 21.24 -8.04 -2.31
C ILE A 104 22.19 -8.64 -1.25
N PRO A 105 23.17 -9.48 -1.67
CA PRO A 105 24.24 -9.97 -0.81
C PRO A 105 24.93 -8.84 -0.03
N GLU A 106 25.33 -9.11 1.22
CA GLU A 106 25.84 -8.07 2.13
C GLU A 106 27.13 -7.40 1.65
N ASP A 107 27.97 -8.16 0.97
CA ASP A 107 29.21 -7.74 0.32
C ASP A 107 29.00 -6.72 -0.81
N GLU A 108 27.92 -6.87 -1.58
CA GLU A 108 27.60 -5.94 -2.68
C GLU A 108 26.70 -4.78 -2.25
N ARG A 109 25.96 -4.90 -1.14
CA ARG A 109 24.88 -3.97 -0.74
C ARG A 109 25.32 -2.51 -0.64
N HIS A 110 26.57 -2.25 -0.26
CA HIS A 110 27.16 -0.90 -0.19
C HIS A 110 27.08 -0.15 -1.53
N TYR A 111 27.31 -0.84 -2.66
CA TYR A 111 27.30 -0.25 -4.00
C TYR A 111 25.88 0.02 -4.51
N TRP A 112 24.86 -0.51 -3.82
CA TRP A 112 23.46 -0.48 -4.24
C TRP A 112 22.59 0.23 -3.19
N PRO A 113 22.62 1.58 -3.16
CA PRO A 113 21.74 2.36 -2.30
C PRO A 113 20.26 2.17 -2.69
N ILE A 114 19.34 2.45 -1.76
CA ILE A 114 17.90 2.14 -1.88
C ILE A 114 17.30 2.64 -3.22
N TRP A 115 17.67 3.85 -3.67
CA TRP A 115 17.15 4.44 -4.91
C TRP A 115 17.66 3.76 -6.20
N LYS A 116 18.76 3.00 -6.14
CA LYS A 116 19.31 2.21 -7.26
C LYS A 116 19.12 0.70 -7.07
N ALA A 117 18.63 0.25 -5.93
CA ALA A 117 18.52 -1.18 -5.61
C ALA A 117 17.66 -1.97 -6.62
N TRP A 118 16.71 -1.32 -7.29
CA TRP A 118 15.88 -1.92 -8.33
C TRP A 118 16.64 -2.25 -9.64
N LEU A 119 17.78 -1.58 -9.89
CA LEU A 119 18.66 -1.82 -11.04
C LEU A 119 19.70 -2.90 -10.78
N HIS A 120 19.79 -3.44 -9.55
CA HIS A 120 20.75 -4.49 -9.25
C HIS A 120 20.49 -5.67 -10.20
N PRO A 121 21.51 -6.13 -10.96
CA PRO A 121 21.37 -7.23 -11.89
C PRO A 121 21.16 -8.52 -11.10
N THR A 122 19.90 -8.77 -10.75
CA THR A 122 19.47 -10.07 -10.29
C THR A 122 19.64 -11.01 -11.47
N LYS A 123 20.58 -11.96 -11.37
CA LYS A 123 20.39 -13.23 -12.07
C LYS A 123 18.98 -13.67 -11.67
N ILE A 124 18.04 -13.72 -12.62
CA ILE A 124 16.72 -14.33 -12.39
C ILE A 124 17.06 -15.80 -12.03
N ARG A 125 17.21 -16.07 -10.74
CA ARG A 125 17.61 -17.38 -10.22
C ARG A 125 16.36 -18.25 -10.25
N LEU A 126 16.13 -18.89 -11.39
CA LEU A 126 15.07 -19.88 -11.64
C LEU A 126 15.20 -21.15 -10.76
N LEU A 127 16.28 -21.30 -9.98
CA LEU A 127 16.51 -22.46 -9.13
C LEU A 127 16.88 -22.05 -7.69
N PRO A 128 16.27 -22.69 -6.68
CA PRO A 128 16.61 -22.48 -5.28
C PRO A 128 17.94 -23.19 -4.99
N TRP A 129 18.84 -22.54 -4.24
CA TRP A 129 20.01 -23.23 -3.70
C TRP A 129 19.64 -23.94 -2.40
N ARG A 130 20.10 -25.19 -2.31
CA ARG A 130 20.16 -26.02 -1.10
C ARG A 130 21.05 -25.39 -0.04
#